data_AF-A0A3D5SHM9-F1
#
_entry.id   AF-A0A3D5SHM9-F1
#
_cell.length_a   1.000
_cell.length_b   1.000
_cell.length_c   1.000
_cell.angle_alpha   90.00
_cell.angle_beta   90.00
_cell.angle_gamma   90.00
#
_symmetry.space_group_name_H-M   'P 1'
#
loop_
_entity.id
_entity.type
_entity.pdbx_description
1 polymer ?
#
loop_
_entity_poly.entity_id
_entity_poly.type
_entity_poly.pdbx_seq_one_letter_code
_entity_poly.pdbx_strand_id
1 'polypeptide(L)' 'MKRREELDKYHDLSEEELKAETARLKESLFRLKFKLALGEADAVKRIREEKKSLARLQTITRQRQPQAS' A
#
# COMPACT_ATOMS: atom_id res chain seq x y z
N MET A 1 -14.66 6.39 -7.92
CA MET A 1 -14.46 5.13 -8.67
C MET A 1 -13.17 4.44 -8.24
N LYS A 2 -11.96 4.95 -8.56
CA LYS A 2 -10.66 4.26 -8.31
C LYS A 2 -10.43 3.65 -6.91
N ARG A 3 -10.89 4.29 -5.82
CA ARG A 3 -10.63 3.81 -4.44
C ARG A 3 -11.38 2.51 -4.10
N ARG A 4 -12.60 2.31 -4.64
CA ARG A 4 -13.43 1.14 -4.34
C ARG A 4 -12.90 -0.09 -5.08
N GLU A 5 -12.62 0.08 -6.37
CA GLU A 5 -11.95 -0.92 -7.21
C GLU A 5 -10.60 -1.39 -6.64
N GLU A 6 -9.81 -0.47 -6.06
CA GLU A 6 -8.53 -0.80 -5.42
C GLU A 6 -8.73 -1.65 -4.15
N LEU A 7 -9.75 -1.35 -3.36
CA LEU A 7 -10.12 -2.12 -2.17
C LEU A 7 -10.65 -3.52 -2.53
N ASP A 8 -11.55 -3.59 -3.52
CA ASP A 8 -12.11 -4.86 -3.99
C ASP A 8 -10.99 -5.78 -4.50
N LYS A 9 -10.03 -5.23 -5.27
CA LYS A 9 -8.81 -5.97 -5.66
C LYS A 9 -8.04 -6.52 -4.47
N TYR A 10 -7.81 -5.74 -3.42
CA TYR A 10 -7.10 -6.23 -2.24
C TYR A 10 -7.88 -7.33 -1.50
N HIS A 11 -9.21 -7.30 -1.56
CA HIS A 11 -10.05 -8.37 -1.01
C HIS A 11 -10.03 -9.66 -1.85
N ASP A 12 -9.68 -9.59 -3.13
CA ASP A 12 -9.57 -10.76 -4.01
C ASP A 12 -8.17 -11.41 -3.99
N LEU A 13 -7.12 -10.68 -3.63
CA LEU A 13 -5.74 -11.20 -3.54
C LEU A 13 -5.61 -12.25 -2.42
N SER A 14 -4.74 -13.24 -2.62
CA SER A 14 -4.31 -14.20 -1.59
C SER A 14 -3.37 -13.56 -0.55
N GLU A 15 -3.08 -14.27 0.56
CA GLU A 15 -2.17 -13.74 1.59
C GLU A 15 -0.74 -13.50 1.08
N GLU A 16 -0.25 -14.37 0.20
CA GLU A 16 1.08 -14.25 -0.40
C GLU A 16 1.15 -13.05 -1.34
N GLU A 17 0.11 -12.86 -2.14
CA GLU A 17 0.00 -11.69 -3.03
C GLU A 17 -0.16 -10.38 -2.24
N LEU A 18 -0.90 -10.38 -1.14
CA LEU A 18 -0.97 -9.22 -0.24
C LEU A 18 0.41 -8.88 0.35
N LYS A 19 1.19 -9.90 0.75
CA LYS A 19 2.58 -9.68 1.22
C LYS A 19 3.47 -9.14 0.10
N ALA A 20 3.36 -9.68 -1.11
CA ALA A 20 4.12 -9.22 -2.27
C ALA A 20 3.78 -7.76 -2.63
N GLU A 21 2.50 -7.40 -2.67
CA GLU A 21 2.05 -6.04 -2.98
C GLU A 21 2.44 -5.07 -1.84
N THR A 22 2.42 -5.51 -0.58
CA THR A 22 2.97 -4.74 0.55
C THR A 22 4.45 -4.42 0.35
N ALA A 23 5.25 -5.41 -0.06
CA ALA A 23 6.68 -5.23 -0.30
C ALA A 23 6.93 -4.26 -1.47
N ARG A 24 6.18 -4.41 -2.55
CA ARG A 24 6.21 -3.50 -3.71
C ARG A 24 5.88 -2.06 -3.33
N LEU A 25 4.82 -1.84 -2.55
CA LEU A 25 4.44 -0.50 -2.08
C LEU A 25 5.50 0.11 -1.18
N LYS A 26 6.17 -0.67 -0.33
CA LYS A 26 7.30 -0.20 0.49
C LYS A 26 8.48 0.24 -0.37
N GLU A 27 8.80 -0.51 -1.42
CA GLU A 27 9.86 -0.14 -2.36
C GLU A 27 9.51 1.13 -3.14
N SER A 28 8.27 1.25 -3.61
CA SER A 28 7.81 2.48 -4.29
C SER A 28 7.91 3.69 -3.36
N LEU A 29 7.50 3.55 -2.10
CA LEU A 29 7.64 4.58 -1.08
C LEU A 29 9.11 4.97 -0.84
N PHE A 30 10.04 4.01 -0.86
CA PHE A 30 11.47 4.31 -0.75
C PHE A 30 11.95 5.16 -1.94
N ARG A 31 11.57 4.78 -3.16
CA ARG A 31 11.91 5.54 -4.39
C ARG A 31 11.28 6.93 -4.38
N LEU A 32 10.04 7.07 -3.93
CA LEU A 32 9.37 8.37 -3.84
C LEU A 32 9.99 9.27 -2.77
N LYS A 33 10.43 8.71 -1.63
CA LYS A 33 11.18 9.47 -0.62
C LYS A 33 12.52 9.96 -1.19
N PHE A 34 13.17 9.17 -2.03
CA PHE A 34 14.39 9.58 -2.71
C PHE A 34 14.12 10.75 -3.67
N LYS A 35 13.06 10.68 -4.48
CA LYS A 35 12.63 11.78 -5.36
C LYS A 35 12.27 13.05 -4.58
N LEU A 36 11.60 12.89 -3.44
CA LEU A 36 11.31 14.01 -2.55
C LEU A 36 12.59 14.67 -2.02
N ALA A 37 13.60 13.87 -1.66
CA ALA A 37 14.90 14.39 -1.22
C ALA A 37 15.65 15.13 -2.34
N LEU A 38 15.42 14.77 -3.60
CA LEU A 38 15.91 15.50 -4.78
C LEU A 38 15.13 16.79 -5.07
N GLY A 39 14.07 17.10 -4.32
CA GLY A 39 13.28 18.32 -4.45
C GLY A 39 12.04 18.21 -5.35
N GLU A 40 11.65 17.01 -5.77
CA GLU A 40 10.44 16.83 -6.59
C GLU A 40 9.16 16.97 -5.74
N ALA A 41 8.51 18.13 -5.79
CA ALA A 41 7.32 18.43 -5.00
C ALA A 41 6.13 17.49 -5.29
N ASP A 42 6.01 16.99 -6.52
CA ASP A 42 4.99 16.03 -6.93
C ASP A 42 5.10 14.68 -6.18
N ALA A 43 6.28 14.35 -5.66
CA ALA A 43 6.48 13.16 -4.85
C ALA A 43 5.67 13.19 -3.55
N VAL A 44 5.41 14.37 -2.97
CA VAL A 44 4.66 14.50 -1.70
C VAL A 44 3.25 13.93 -1.82
N LYS A 45 2.55 14.26 -2.91
CA LYS A 45 1.18 13.78 -3.15
C LYS A 45 1.17 12.26 -3.34
N ARG A 46 2.10 11.74 -4.15
CA ARG A 46 2.24 10.31 -4.42
C ARG A 46 2.57 9.51 -3.15
N ILE A 47 3.46 10.02 -2.30
CA ILE A 47 3.80 9.40 -1.01
C ILE A 47 2.56 9.28 -0.12
N ARG A 48 1.72 10.33 -0.08
CA ARG A 48 0.48 10.31 0.72
C ARG A 48 -0.53 9.29 0.18
N GLU A 49 -0.62 9.14 -1.13
CA GLU A 49 -1.50 8.16 -1.78
C GLU A 49 -1.01 6.73 -1.50
N GLU A 50 0.27 6.42 -1.76
CA GLU A 50 0.85 5.10 -1.52
C GLU A 50 0.82 4.69 -0.05
N LYS A 51 1.08 5.64 0.88
CA LYS A 51 0.93 5.37 2.32
C LYS A 51 -0.49 4.93 2.67
N LYS A 52 -1.51 5.53 2.06
CA LYS A 52 -2.90 5.16 2.31
C LYS A 52 -3.22 3.79 1.72
N SER A 53 -2.73 3.47 0.52
CA SER A 53 -2.91 2.13 -0.06
C SER A 53 -2.22 1.06 0.79
N LEU A 54 -0.99 1.32 1.26
CA LEU A 54 -0.27 0.42 2.18
C LEU A 54 -1.05 0.18 3.49
N ALA A 55 -1.58 1.25 4.10
CA ALA A 55 -2.35 1.13 5.35
C ALA A 55 -3.63 0.30 5.18
N ARG A 56 -4.34 0.45 4.05
CA ARG A 56 -5.54 -0.35 3.74
C ARG A 56 -5.18 -1.83 3.57
N LEU A 57 -4.12 -2.10 2.82
CA LEU A 57 -3.67 -3.46 2.56
C LEU A 57 -3.25 -4.16 3.86
N GLN A 58 -2.49 -3.47 4.72
CA GLN A 58 -2.16 -3.96 6.07
C GLN A 58 -3.40 -4.21 6.93
N THR A 59 -4.43 -3.36 6.82
CA THR A 59 -5.69 -3.53 7.55
C THR A 59 -6.40 -4.81 7.11
N ILE A 60 -6.50 -5.06 5.80
CA ILE A 60 -7.11 -6.28 5.25
C ILE A 60 -6.31 -7.51 5.69
N THR A 61 -4.97 -7.48 5.59
CA THR A 61 -4.13 -8.58 6.07
C THR A 61 -4.36 -8.87 7.55
N ARG A 62 -4.48 -7.83 8.39
CA ARG A 62 -4.73 -8.01 9.83
C ARG A 62 -6.14 -8.53 10.12
N GLN A 63 -7.14 -8.12 9.35
CA GLN A 63 -8.52 -8.61 9.45
C GLN A 63 -8.63 -10.09 9.06
N ARG A 64 -7.81 -10.55 8.11
CA ARG A 64 -7.78 -11.95 7.68
C ARG A 64 -6.99 -12.87 8.60
N GLN A 65 -5.98 -12.34 9.29
CA GLN A 65 -5.32 -13.13 10.32
C GLN A 65 -6.34 -13.53 11.39
N PRO A 66 -6.55 -14.83 11.65
CA PRO A 66 -7.37 -15.25 12.77
C PRO A 66 -6.78 -14.60 14.02
N GLN A 67 -7.62 -13.89 14.78
CA GLN A 67 -7.25 -13.47 16.12
C GLN A 67 -6.90 -14.76 16.85
N ALA A 68 -5.61 -14.98 17.11
CA ALA A 68 -5.18 -16.06 17.96
C ALA A 68 -5.80 -15.79 19.33
N SER A 69 -6.82 -16.58 19.65
CA SER A 69 -7.48 -16.63 20.97
C SER A 69 -6.54 -17.21 22.01
#